data_AF-A0AAV8ZJ75-F1
#
_entry.id   AF-A0AAV8ZJ75-F1
#
_cell.length_a   1.000
_cell.length_b   1.000
_cell.length_c   1.000
_cell.angle_alpha   90.00
_cell.angle_beta   90.00
_cell.angle_gamma   90.00
#
_symmetry.space_group_name_H-M   'P 1'
#
loop_
_entity.id
_entity.type
_entity.pdbx_description
1 polymer ?
#
loop_
_entity_poly.entity_id
_entity_poly.type
_entity_poly.pdbx_seq_one_letter_code
_entity_poly.pdbx_strand_id
1 'polypeptide(L)'
;MLVDQQTNNIYIPLNNIQPDQTAFLEIANSILSEEAVLGYEYGMSVENPRNLIIWEAQFGDFFNGAQIIFDTFISSGEEHSSCRLERFLQLTDSKENRVDADNVNMQVCQPSTPAQYFHLLRRQGKVEDYCDPKANSSRINKILITSGKHYYSLTEKRKLMNIEDTAIIRVECFCPFPTLELRHEVSKFPKAKGK
;
A
#
# COMPACT_ATOMS: atom_id res chain seq x y z
N MET A 1 2.55 -18.74 11.15
CA MET A 1 3.16 -19.97 11.72
C MET A 1 2.70 -20.11 13.17
N LEU A 2 2.39 -21.32 13.65
CA LEU A 2 2.21 -21.63 15.06
C LEU A 2 3.28 -22.64 15.48
N VAL A 3 3.77 -22.57 16.72
CA VAL A 3 4.82 -23.46 17.26
C VAL A 3 4.31 -24.09 18.55
N ASP A 4 4.21 -25.43 18.58
CA ASP A 4 3.83 -26.17 19.77
C ASP A 4 4.89 -26.05 20.87
N GLN A 5 4.46 -25.68 22.09
CA GLN A 5 5.36 -25.33 23.18
C GLN A 5 5.99 -26.54 23.92
N GLN A 6 5.57 -27.77 23.60
CA GLN A 6 6.12 -29.00 24.20
C GLN A 6 7.06 -29.74 23.23
N THR A 7 6.81 -29.63 21.93
CA THR A 7 7.46 -30.42 20.88
C THR A 7 8.23 -29.57 19.87
N ASN A 8 8.08 -28.25 19.88
CA ASN A 8 8.55 -27.31 18.85
C ASN A 8 8.01 -27.59 17.44
N ASN A 9 6.99 -28.44 17.29
CA ASN A 9 6.38 -28.72 16.00
C ASN A 9 5.73 -27.46 15.40
N ILE A 10 6.00 -27.23 14.13
CA ILE A 10 5.46 -26.11 13.36
C ILE A 10 4.14 -26.51 12.70
N TYR A 11 3.12 -25.65 12.84
CA TYR A 11 1.84 -25.79 12.16
C TYR A 11 1.50 -24.53 11.35
N ILE A 12 0.93 -24.73 10.16
CA ILE A 12 0.47 -23.68 9.25
C ILE A 12 -1.05 -23.87 9.03
N PRO A 13 -1.92 -23.16 9.79
CA PRO A 13 -3.37 -23.34 9.70
C PRO A 13 -3.93 -23.09 8.29
N LEU A 14 -3.33 -22.15 7.54
CA LEU A 14 -3.75 -21.81 6.19
C LEU A 14 -3.48 -22.90 5.14
N ASN A 15 -2.73 -23.96 5.49
CA ASN A 15 -2.49 -25.12 4.61
C ASN A 15 -3.45 -26.29 4.91
N ASN A 16 -4.41 -26.07 5.81
CA ASN A 16 -5.29 -27.10 6.36
C ASN A 16 -6.75 -26.59 6.41
N ILE A 17 -7.18 -25.82 5.40
CA ILE A 17 -8.53 -25.21 5.36
C ILE A 17 -9.57 -26.22 4.85
N GLN A 18 -9.21 -27.06 3.87
CA GLN A 18 -10.04 -28.13 3.33
C GLN A 18 -9.19 -29.33 2.85
N PRO A 19 -9.72 -30.58 2.84
CA PRO A 19 -8.92 -31.78 2.53
C PRO A 19 -8.41 -31.88 1.09
N ASP A 20 -9.06 -31.18 0.16
CA ASP A 20 -8.78 -31.13 -1.29
C ASP A 20 -8.09 -29.83 -1.71
N GLN A 21 -7.52 -29.08 -0.76
CA GLN A 21 -6.86 -27.80 -0.98
C GLN A 21 -5.68 -27.92 -1.96
N THR A 22 -5.72 -27.17 -3.07
CA THR A 22 -4.71 -27.24 -4.15
C THR A 22 -3.68 -26.11 -4.13
N ALA A 23 -3.75 -25.19 -3.16
CA ALA A 23 -2.88 -24.04 -3.04
C ALA A 23 -2.44 -23.87 -1.60
N PHE A 24 -1.14 -23.62 -1.36
CA PHE A 24 -0.52 -23.64 -0.05
C PHE A 24 0.26 -22.35 0.20
N LEU A 25 0.31 -21.93 1.47
CA LEU A 25 1.20 -20.89 1.95
C LEU A 25 2.53 -21.52 2.39
N GLU A 26 3.60 -21.16 1.71
CA GLU A 26 4.96 -21.35 2.21
C GLU A 26 5.33 -20.18 3.13
N ILE A 27 6.09 -20.46 4.20
CA ILE A 27 6.57 -19.43 5.15
C ILE A 27 8.09 -19.55 5.23
N ALA A 28 8.77 -18.84 4.33
CA ALA A 28 10.22 -18.73 4.31
C ALA A 28 10.68 -17.73 5.39
N ASN A 29 11.01 -18.24 6.59
CA ASN A 29 11.75 -17.44 7.58
C ASN A 29 13.19 -17.27 7.04
N SER A 30 13.47 -16.12 6.44
CA SER A 30 14.73 -15.89 5.72
C SER A 30 15.95 -15.81 6.65
N ILE A 31 17.14 -15.91 6.05
CA ILE A 31 18.37 -15.42 6.69
C ILE A 31 18.32 -13.90 6.83
N LEU A 32 19.18 -13.33 7.68
CA LEU A 32 19.37 -11.89 7.84
C LEU A 32 20.20 -11.33 6.67
N SER A 33 19.57 -11.22 5.50
CA SER A 33 20.12 -10.61 4.29
C SER A 33 18.98 -10.16 3.39
N GLU A 34 18.90 -8.86 3.13
CA GLU A 34 17.82 -8.28 2.35
C GLU A 34 18.06 -8.45 0.84
N GLU A 35 19.28 -8.19 0.37
CA GLU A 35 19.64 -8.23 -1.06
C GLU A 35 19.44 -9.61 -1.69
N ALA A 36 20.11 -10.63 -1.14
CA ALA A 36 20.08 -11.98 -1.72
C ALA A 36 18.68 -12.60 -1.65
N VAL A 37 17.91 -12.30 -0.58
CA VAL A 37 16.56 -12.80 -0.41
C VAL A 37 15.59 -12.10 -1.35
N LEU A 38 15.59 -10.76 -1.45
CA LEU A 38 14.71 -10.06 -2.39
C LEU A 38 15.02 -10.43 -3.85
N GLY A 39 16.30 -10.64 -4.20
CA GLY A 39 16.69 -11.13 -5.52
C GLY A 39 16.17 -12.54 -5.81
N TYR A 40 16.15 -13.42 -4.80
CA TYR A 40 15.55 -14.75 -4.91
C TYR A 40 14.03 -14.69 -5.06
N GLU A 41 13.34 -13.93 -4.20
CA GLU A 41 11.88 -13.74 -4.29
C GLU A 41 11.46 -13.10 -5.62
N TYR A 42 12.23 -12.14 -6.14
CA TYR A 42 12.01 -11.59 -7.48
C TYR A 42 12.08 -12.68 -8.55
N GLY A 43 13.12 -13.53 -8.53
CA GLY A 43 13.25 -14.66 -9.44
C GLY A 43 12.07 -15.64 -9.38
N MET A 44 11.61 -15.98 -8.17
CA MET A 44 10.43 -16.81 -7.93
C MET A 44 9.13 -16.15 -8.44
N SER A 45 9.03 -14.82 -8.41
CA SER A 45 7.86 -14.09 -8.91
C SER A 45 7.76 -14.07 -10.44
N VAL A 46 8.90 -14.16 -11.13
CA VAL A 46 8.99 -14.19 -12.61
C VAL A 46 8.83 -15.61 -13.16
N GLU A 47 9.19 -16.65 -12.41
CA GLU A 47 9.12 -18.05 -12.85
C GLU A 47 7.67 -18.55 -13.03
N ASN A 48 6.78 -18.28 -12.06
CA ASN A 48 5.43 -18.84 -12.06
C ASN A 48 4.35 -17.80 -11.70
N PRO A 49 3.52 -17.37 -12.68
CA PRO A 49 2.50 -16.33 -12.49
C PRO A 49 1.28 -16.78 -11.66
N ARG A 50 1.29 -17.99 -11.08
CA ARG A 50 0.29 -18.44 -10.09
C ARG A 50 0.73 -18.18 -8.64
N ASN A 51 2.00 -17.85 -8.42
CA ASN A 51 2.53 -17.62 -7.09
C ASN A 51 2.28 -16.16 -6.65
N LEU A 52 1.71 -15.97 -5.45
CA LEU A 52 1.71 -14.67 -4.79
C LEU A 52 2.94 -14.59 -3.90
N ILE A 53 4.04 -14.08 -4.45
CA ILE A 53 5.28 -13.83 -3.70
C ILE A 53 5.11 -12.58 -2.84
N ILE A 54 5.53 -12.65 -1.58
CA ILE A 54 5.50 -11.55 -0.61
C ILE A 54 6.83 -11.52 0.12
N TRP A 55 7.57 -10.42 -0.02
CA TRP A 55 8.77 -10.13 0.76
C TRP A 55 8.45 -9.05 1.81
N GLU A 56 8.90 -9.25 3.05
CA GLU A 56 8.67 -8.32 4.17
C GLU A 56 10.01 -7.99 4.85
N ALA A 57 10.39 -6.70 4.82
CA ALA A 57 11.52 -6.20 5.59
C ALA A 57 11.17 -6.14 7.08
N GLN A 58 12.05 -6.62 7.97
CA GLN A 58 11.84 -6.62 9.43
C GLN A 58 11.43 -5.24 9.97
N PHE A 59 12.05 -4.19 9.43
CA PHE A 59 11.57 -2.81 9.49
C PHE A 59 11.67 -2.22 8.09
N GLY A 60 10.69 -1.37 7.72
CA GLY A 60 10.62 -0.80 6.36
C GLY A 60 11.85 0.01 5.95
N ASP A 61 12.62 0.53 6.91
CA ASP A 61 13.87 1.25 6.69
C ASP A 61 15.01 0.38 6.12
N PHE A 62 15.00 -0.93 6.37
CA PHE A 62 16.06 -1.87 5.92
C PHE A 62 15.95 -2.27 4.44
N PHE A 63 14.90 -1.85 3.73
CA PHE A 63 14.73 -2.15 2.30
C PHE A 63 15.93 -1.70 1.44
N ASN A 64 16.68 -0.69 1.88
CA ASN A 64 17.88 -0.20 1.22
C ASN A 64 19.05 -1.20 1.26
N GLY A 65 19.03 -2.21 2.13
CA GLY A 65 19.94 -3.35 2.07
C GLY A 65 19.82 -4.12 0.74
N ALA A 66 18.64 -4.06 0.09
CA ALA A 66 18.37 -4.64 -1.22
C ALA A 66 18.29 -3.59 -2.34
N GLN A 67 18.87 -2.39 -2.16
CA GLN A 67 18.69 -1.27 -3.09
C GLN A 67 19.13 -1.61 -4.53
N ILE A 68 20.12 -2.50 -4.75
CA ILE A 68 20.48 -2.95 -6.11
C ILE A 68 19.38 -3.82 -6.74
N ILE A 69 18.71 -4.69 -5.97
CA ILE A 69 17.60 -5.49 -6.49
C ILE A 69 16.40 -4.61 -6.79
N PHE A 70 16.08 -3.68 -5.88
CA PHE A 70 15.12 -2.63 -6.18
C PHE A 70 15.54 -1.91 -7.46
N ASP A 71 16.78 -1.46 -7.58
CA ASP A 71 17.16 -0.54 -8.64
C ASP A 71 17.35 -1.15 -10.02
N THR A 72 17.76 -2.41 -10.10
CA THR A 72 18.04 -3.06 -11.39
C THR A 72 16.95 -4.01 -11.86
N PHE A 73 16.02 -4.41 -10.98
CA PHE A 73 14.96 -5.37 -11.30
C PHE A 73 13.53 -4.88 -11.00
N ILE A 74 13.34 -3.88 -10.12
CA ILE A 74 12.01 -3.45 -9.64
C ILE A 74 11.69 -1.97 -9.94
N SER A 75 12.64 -1.02 -9.81
CA SER A 75 12.36 0.43 -9.63
C SER A 75 13.43 1.45 -10.14
N SER A 76 14.61 1.66 -9.50
CA SER A 76 15.80 2.52 -9.90
C SER A 76 16.27 3.84 -9.12
N GLY A 77 16.48 3.94 -7.78
CA GLY A 77 17.49 4.91 -7.19
C GLY A 77 17.32 5.63 -5.79
N GLU A 78 18.36 5.58 -4.89
CA GLU A 78 18.68 6.16 -3.50
C GLU A 78 18.13 7.55 -3.00
N GLU A 79 18.12 8.06 -1.72
CA GLU A 79 18.07 7.65 -0.24
C GLU A 79 17.42 8.83 0.60
N HIS A 80 17.16 9.00 1.94
CA HIS A 80 17.37 8.40 3.30
C HIS A 80 16.10 8.60 4.23
N SER A 81 15.87 7.84 5.34
CA SER A 81 14.78 7.98 6.38
C SER A 81 13.24 7.81 6.08
N SER A 82 12.82 6.95 5.15
CA SER A 82 11.39 6.68 4.84
C SER A 82 11.25 5.24 4.30
N CYS A 83 10.04 4.67 4.21
CA CYS A 83 9.79 3.54 3.30
C CYS A 83 9.81 3.97 1.82
N ARG A 84 9.91 5.28 1.61
CA ARG A 84 10.23 5.95 0.35
C ARG A 84 9.17 5.88 -0.70
N LEU A 85 7.94 6.13 -0.29
CA LEU A 85 6.85 6.37 -1.20
C LEU A 85 7.26 7.39 -2.29
N GLU A 86 8.02 8.43 -1.94
CA GLU A 86 8.58 9.42 -2.87
C GLU A 86 9.57 8.82 -3.90
N ARG A 87 10.41 7.85 -3.51
CA ARG A 87 11.27 7.07 -4.42
C ARG A 87 10.41 6.20 -5.33
N PHE A 88 9.61 5.30 -4.74
CA PHE A 88 8.82 4.34 -5.50
C PHE A 88 7.89 5.04 -6.51
N LEU A 89 7.45 6.28 -6.23
CA LEU A 89 6.73 7.13 -7.18
C LEU A 89 7.60 7.74 -8.30
N GLN A 90 8.79 8.29 -7.99
CA GLN A 90 9.74 8.75 -9.02
C GLN A 90 10.13 7.66 -10.01
N LEU A 91 10.08 6.41 -9.56
CA LEU A 91 10.44 5.21 -10.29
C LEU A 91 9.26 4.55 -11.01
N THR A 92 8.06 5.11 -10.87
CA THR A 92 6.93 4.71 -11.70
C THR A 92 6.97 5.40 -13.07
N ASP A 93 6.44 4.75 -14.11
CA ASP A 93 6.26 5.37 -15.42
C ASP A 93 5.02 6.30 -15.52
N SER A 94 4.46 6.72 -14.38
CA SER A 94 3.41 7.75 -14.25
C SER A 94 3.80 9.06 -14.96
N LYS A 95 2.79 9.85 -15.37
CA LYS A 95 3.00 11.10 -16.13
C LYS A 95 2.11 12.23 -15.62
N GLU A 96 2.71 13.30 -15.09
CA GLU A 96 2.04 14.49 -14.52
C GLU A 96 0.93 15.11 -15.39
N ASN A 97 1.07 14.99 -16.72
CA ASN A 97 0.16 15.58 -17.71
C ASN A 97 -0.87 14.59 -18.30
N ARG A 98 -0.96 13.37 -17.77
CA ARG A 98 -1.84 12.31 -18.26
C ARG A 98 -2.58 11.63 -17.10
N VAL A 99 -3.72 11.01 -17.40
CA VAL A 99 -4.34 10.03 -16.49
C VAL A 99 -3.62 8.71 -16.66
N ASP A 100 -3.04 8.19 -15.57
CA ASP A 100 -2.42 6.87 -15.55
C ASP A 100 -3.46 5.76 -15.83
N ALA A 101 -2.99 4.62 -16.31
CA ALA A 101 -3.82 3.45 -16.58
C ALA A 101 -3.19 2.20 -15.97
N ASP A 102 -3.87 1.06 -16.10
CA ASP A 102 -3.49 -0.20 -15.43
C ASP A 102 -2.23 -0.87 -16.03
N ASN A 103 -1.52 -0.17 -16.92
CA ASN A 103 -0.27 -0.59 -17.55
C ASN A 103 1.00 -0.01 -16.89
N VAL A 104 0.88 0.73 -15.77
CA VAL A 104 2.05 1.28 -15.08
C VAL A 104 2.98 0.18 -14.58
N ASN A 105 4.29 0.45 -14.58
CA ASN A 105 5.33 -0.52 -14.21
C ASN A 105 5.26 -0.99 -12.74
N MET A 106 4.72 -0.17 -11.83
CA MET A 106 4.56 -0.48 -10.40
C MET A 106 3.25 0.07 -9.85
N GLN A 107 2.63 -0.68 -8.93
CA GLN A 107 1.55 -0.17 -8.08
C GLN A 107 2.10 0.26 -6.73
N VAL A 108 1.90 1.53 -6.37
CA VAL A 108 2.48 2.15 -5.17
C VAL A 108 1.36 2.62 -4.25
N CYS A 109 1.03 1.80 -3.24
CA CYS A 109 -0.08 2.04 -2.32
C CYS A 109 0.37 2.03 -0.84
N GLN A 110 -0.33 2.80 0.01
CA GLN A 110 -0.11 2.87 1.45
C GLN A 110 -1.47 2.75 2.20
N PRO A 111 -2.03 1.53 2.29
CA PRO A 111 -3.39 1.32 2.82
C PRO A 111 -3.51 1.72 4.28
N SER A 112 -4.55 2.48 4.62
CA SER A 112 -4.84 2.90 6.00
C SER A 112 -5.76 1.95 6.78
N THR A 113 -6.34 0.91 6.16
CA THR A 113 -7.23 -0.05 6.83
C THR A 113 -6.95 -1.53 6.51
N PRO A 114 -7.26 -2.49 7.41
CA PRO A 114 -7.10 -3.92 7.14
C PRO A 114 -7.92 -4.43 5.95
N ALA A 115 -9.12 -3.86 5.71
CA ALA A 115 -9.95 -4.22 4.58
C ALA A 115 -9.27 -3.85 3.24
N GLN A 116 -8.68 -2.66 3.16
CA GLN A 116 -7.91 -2.24 1.98
C GLN A 116 -6.69 -3.14 1.74
N TYR A 117 -5.99 -3.56 2.80
CA TYR A 117 -4.86 -4.49 2.69
C TYR A 117 -5.29 -5.89 2.21
N PHE A 118 -6.35 -6.45 2.80
CA PHE A 118 -7.00 -7.69 2.32
C PHE A 118 -7.42 -7.59 0.85
N HIS A 119 -7.98 -6.45 0.44
CA HIS A 119 -8.33 -6.22 -0.96
C HIS A 119 -7.10 -6.03 -1.85
N LEU A 120 -6.00 -5.41 -1.42
CA LEU A 120 -4.76 -5.31 -2.20
C LEU A 120 -4.19 -6.70 -2.51
N LEU A 121 -3.97 -7.52 -1.47
CA LEU A 121 -3.43 -8.89 -1.57
C LEU A 121 -4.23 -9.79 -2.52
N ARG A 122 -5.55 -9.59 -2.60
CA ARG A 122 -6.45 -10.42 -3.42
C ARG A 122 -6.58 -10.01 -4.89
N ARG A 123 -6.02 -8.88 -5.31
CA ARG A 123 -6.59 -8.11 -6.45
C ARG A 123 -5.60 -7.58 -7.47
N GLN A 124 -4.37 -7.20 -7.08
CA GLN A 124 -3.38 -6.62 -8.00
C GLN A 124 -3.89 -5.42 -8.85
N GLY A 125 -4.82 -4.59 -8.36
CA GLY A 125 -5.27 -3.38 -9.10
C GLY A 125 -6.41 -2.58 -8.47
N LYS A 126 -6.15 -1.31 -8.06
CA LYS A 126 -7.10 -0.27 -7.56
C LYS A 126 -7.85 -0.47 -6.22
N VAL A 127 -7.52 0.37 -5.23
CA VAL A 127 -8.33 0.59 -4.00
C VAL A 127 -9.22 1.81 -4.19
N GLU A 128 -10.52 1.68 -3.94
CA GLU A 128 -11.44 2.82 -3.78
C GLU A 128 -12.02 2.84 -2.36
N ASP A 129 -11.63 3.83 -1.55
CA ASP A 129 -12.36 4.22 -0.33
C ASP A 129 -11.98 5.65 0.13
N TYR A 130 -12.19 6.62 -0.76
CA TYR A 130 -11.70 8.01 -0.66
C TYR A 130 -12.56 8.92 0.25
N CYS A 131 -13.71 8.44 0.71
CA CYS A 131 -14.77 9.28 1.30
C CYS A 131 -14.51 9.65 2.77
N ASP A 132 -14.91 10.88 3.15
CA ASP A 132 -15.06 11.30 4.55
C ASP A 132 -16.53 11.10 4.97
N PRO A 133 -16.91 9.98 5.62
CA PRO A 133 -18.30 9.53 5.74
C PRO A 133 -19.17 10.37 6.69
N LYS A 134 -18.67 11.53 7.16
CA LYS A 134 -19.34 12.42 8.12
C LYS A 134 -19.36 13.89 7.70
N ALA A 135 -18.76 14.25 6.55
CA ALA A 135 -18.70 15.62 6.09
C ALA A 135 -20.03 16.05 5.43
N ASN A 136 -20.76 17.01 6.03
CA ASN A 136 -21.87 17.66 5.34
C ASN A 136 -21.31 18.59 4.26
N SER A 137 -21.30 18.11 3.01
CA SER A 137 -20.89 18.82 1.78
C SER A 137 -21.19 20.32 1.78
N SER A 138 -22.39 20.72 2.22
CA SER A 138 -22.83 22.12 2.20
C SER A 138 -22.08 23.07 3.16
N ARG A 139 -21.33 22.55 4.13
CA ARG A 139 -20.51 23.31 5.10
C ARG A 139 -19.01 23.34 4.78
N ILE A 140 -18.54 22.47 3.89
CA ILE A 140 -17.10 22.27 3.66
C ILE A 140 -16.53 23.40 2.77
N ASN A 141 -15.62 24.18 3.35
CA ASN A 141 -14.88 25.25 2.67
C ASN A 141 -13.43 24.86 2.37
N LYS A 142 -12.95 23.75 2.94
CA LYS A 142 -11.57 23.26 2.80
C LYS A 142 -11.52 21.75 2.65
N ILE A 143 -10.66 21.27 1.75
CA ILE A 143 -10.27 19.87 1.67
C ILE A 143 -8.84 19.75 2.20
N LEU A 144 -8.57 18.68 2.96
CA LEU A 144 -7.22 18.24 3.30
C LEU A 144 -7.03 16.82 2.76
N ILE A 145 -6.05 16.64 1.89
CA ILE A 145 -5.67 15.33 1.35
C ILE A 145 -4.54 14.75 2.23
N THR A 146 -4.63 13.48 2.56
CA THR A 146 -3.64 12.76 3.38
C THR A 146 -3.56 11.28 2.98
N SER A 147 -2.73 10.47 3.64
CA SER A 147 -2.60 9.04 3.37
C SER A 147 -2.14 8.26 4.61
N GLY A 148 -2.42 6.95 4.62
CA GLY A 148 -1.93 6.02 5.63
C GLY A 148 -2.27 6.45 7.07
N LYS A 149 -1.34 6.20 7.99
CA LYS A 149 -1.53 6.40 9.44
C LYS A 149 -1.80 7.85 9.87
N HIS A 150 -1.40 8.86 9.08
CA HIS A 150 -1.56 10.27 9.47
C HIS A 150 -3.05 10.72 9.48
N TYR A 151 -3.90 10.04 8.72
CA TYR A 151 -5.36 10.26 8.72
C TYR A 151 -5.98 10.21 10.12
N TYR A 152 -5.52 9.29 10.98
CA TYR A 152 -6.07 9.09 12.31
C TYR A 152 -5.81 10.31 13.20
N SER A 153 -4.54 10.76 13.29
CA SER A 153 -4.15 11.93 14.07
C SER A 153 -4.82 13.23 13.58
N LEU A 154 -5.01 13.37 12.26
CA LEU A 154 -5.76 14.49 11.68
C LEU A 154 -7.25 14.44 12.06
N THR A 155 -7.85 13.25 12.02
CA THR A 155 -9.26 13.03 12.38
C THR A 155 -9.51 13.24 13.88
N GLU A 156 -8.57 12.88 14.74
CA GLU A 156 -8.61 13.19 16.18
C GLU A 156 -8.48 14.69 16.43
N LYS A 157 -7.48 15.34 15.81
CA LYS A 157 -7.29 16.79 15.94
C LYS A 157 -8.49 17.60 15.43
N ARG A 158 -9.13 17.15 14.34
CA ARG A 158 -10.39 17.73 13.83
C ARG A 158 -11.51 17.69 14.87
N LYS A 159 -11.69 16.56 15.56
CA LYS A 159 -12.68 16.42 16.65
C LYS A 159 -12.32 17.30 17.85
N LEU A 160 -11.08 17.25 18.33
CA LEU A 160 -10.62 18.00 19.49
C LEU A 160 -10.74 19.53 19.30
N MET A 161 -10.64 20.01 18.06
CA MET A 161 -10.78 21.42 17.70
C MET A 161 -12.18 21.80 17.20
N ASN A 162 -13.15 20.87 17.20
CA ASN A 162 -14.51 21.05 16.67
C ASN A 162 -14.56 21.66 15.25
N ILE A 163 -13.65 21.25 14.36
CA ILE A 163 -13.55 21.77 13.00
C ILE A 163 -14.53 21.04 12.08
N GLU A 164 -15.65 21.69 11.74
CA GLU A 164 -16.67 21.16 10.83
C GLU A 164 -16.49 21.55 9.35
N ASP A 165 -15.68 22.57 9.05
CA ASP A 165 -15.58 23.16 7.70
C ASP A 165 -14.57 22.46 6.77
N THR A 166 -13.86 21.46 7.29
CA THR A 166 -12.72 20.82 6.65
C THR A 166 -12.99 19.32 6.48
N ALA A 167 -13.06 18.85 5.22
CA ALA A 167 -13.11 17.44 4.88
C ALA A 167 -11.71 16.83 4.81
N ILE A 168 -11.56 15.56 5.18
CA ILE A 168 -10.28 14.83 5.13
C ILE A 168 -10.39 13.67 4.15
N ILE A 169 -9.77 13.80 2.98
CA ILE A 169 -9.72 12.76 1.93
C ILE A 169 -8.44 11.94 2.09
N ARG A 170 -8.54 10.62 1.96
CA ARG A 170 -7.37 9.71 1.93
C ARG A 170 -7.01 9.34 0.49
N VAL A 171 -5.72 9.38 0.15
CA VAL A 171 -5.16 8.76 -1.05
C VAL A 171 -4.46 7.48 -0.62
N GLU A 172 -5.10 6.34 -0.85
CA GLU A 172 -4.62 5.03 -0.40
C GLU A 172 -3.68 4.38 -1.43
N CYS A 173 -3.79 4.76 -2.70
CA CYS A 173 -2.84 4.40 -3.74
C CYS A 173 -2.45 5.63 -4.58
N PHE A 174 -1.18 5.67 -4.99
CA PHE A 174 -0.54 6.84 -5.57
C PHE A 174 -0.07 6.62 -7.02
N CYS A 175 0.29 5.38 -7.37
CA CYS A 175 0.49 4.96 -8.76
C CYS A 175 -0.27 3.63 -8.99
N PRO A 176 -1.08 3.49 -10.06
CA PRO A 176 -1.49 4.55 -10.99
C PRO A 176 -2.27 5.66 -10.27
N PHE A 177 -2.04 6.94 -10.63
CA PHE A 177 -2.59 8.07 -9.88
C PHE A 177 -4.13 8.20 -10.07
N PRO A 178 -4.93 8.19 -8.97
CA PRO A 178 -6.40 8.05 -8.98
C PRO A 178 -7.12 9.36 -9.41
N THR A 179 -6.88 9.78 -10.64
CA THR A 179 -7.26 11.12 -11.14
C THR A 179 -8.77 11.30 -11.27
N LEU A 180 -9.51 10.26 -11.64
CA LEU A 180 -10.94 10.34 -11.91
C LEU A 180 -11.74 10.23 -10.60
N GLU A 181 -11.28 9.33 -9.75
CA GLU A 181 -11.79 8.97 -8.44
C GLU A 181 -11.61 10.15 -7.47
N LEU A 182 -10.42 10.75 -7.43
CA LEU A 182 -10.14 11.94 -6.61
C LEU A 182 -10.91 13.17 -7.13
N ARG A 183 -11.05 13.35 -8.46
CA ARG A 183 -11.85 14.44 -9.04
C ARG A 183 -13.33 14.29 -8.68
N HIS A 184 -13.86 13.06 -8.72
CA HIS A 184 -15.21 12.76 -8.29
C HIS A 184 -15.40 13.05 -6.79
N GLU A 185 -14.49 12.62 -5.92
CA GLU A 185 -14.55 12.90 -4.49
C GLU A 185 -14.51 14.41 -4.19
N VAL A 186 -13.59 15.15 -4.82
CA VAL A 186 -13.48 16.62 -4.69
C VAL A 186 -14.76 17.32 -5.18
N SER A 187 -15.41 16.82 -6.25
CA SER A 187 -16.64 17.42 -6.79
C SER A 187 -17.82 17.44 -5.80
N LYS A 188 -17.80 16.58 -4.78
CA LYS A 188 -18.80 16.57 -3.69
C LYS A 188 -18.75 17.82 -2.81
N PHE A 189 -17.70 18.64 -2.89
CA PHE A 189 -17.47 19.79 -2.01
C PHE A 189 -17.39 21.12 -2.81
N PRO A 190 -18.47 21.57 -3.47
CA PRO A 190 -18.43 22.69 -4.42
C PRO A 190 -18.13 24.07 -3.80
N LYS A 191 -18.10 24.18 -2.47
CA LYS A 191 -17.64 25.39 -1.74
C LYS A 191 -16.15 25.35 -1.38
N ALA A 192 -15.50 24.20 -1.49
CA ALA A 192 -14.09 24.06 -1.16
C ALA A 192 -13.23 24.83 -2.18
N LYS A 193 -12.43 25.76 -1.69
CA LYS A 193 -11.51 26.52 -2.54
C LYS A 193 -10.12 25.90 -2.49
N GLY A 194 -9.55 25.65 -3.67
CA GLY A 194 -8.09 25.51 -3.79
C GLY A 194 -7.39 26.78 -3.33
N LYS A 195 -6.18 26.62 -2.80
CA LYS A 195 -5.21 27.69 -2.59
C LYS A 195 -4.08 27.53 -3.61
#